data_AF-A0A941YAK6-F1
#
_entry.id   AF-A0A941YAK6-F1
#
_cell.length_a   1.000
_cell.length_b   1.000
_cell.length_c   1.000
_cell.angle_alpha   90.00
_cell.angle_beta   90.00
_cell.angle_gamma   90.00
#
_symmetry.space_group_name_H-M   'P 1'
#
loop_
_entity.id
_entity.type
_entity.pdbx_description
1 polymer ?
#
loop_
_entity_poly.entity_id
_entity_poly.type
_entity_poly.pdbx_seq_one_letter_code
_entity_poly.pdbx_strand_id
1 'polypeptide(L)'
;MITGLIFCLAVVPQPQIDASTLVGKVLCGYQGWFRTPGDPTGSGWFHWSKSRKDLDPSTLNVELWPDMSEYPDKTLFPAGSLKYKNGTQAKLFSSAYPEVVDLHFRWMRQYGIDGVMVQRFLGGLDGGEGSEREARVLRYARDAANRTGRTFAVEYDMSGTPPDKAIDQMKKDWRYLVDTMHITDDPRYLHHKGKPVLEIFGFFTDRFSGKDANAIIDAFDTHDKYAVSLVGAGQWWWRKETDPEWSRAFRRFVAYSPWDVGNTGRKDGHMIAPFARWSEDMAEAKKAGMLLFPVIYPGFSWDNLTRKPAGSTIIPRRDGAFFNEQFRAAADLGVGQAFIAMFDEVDEGTAIFKVSNDPPVNAHFVTLDGLPSDTYLKLAGEGTKLIHEVADRH
;
A
#
# COMPACT_ATOMS: atom_id res chain seq x y z
N MET A 1 28.64 -11.14 43.33
CA MET A 1 28.65 -10.20 42.18
C MET A 1 28.14 -10.96 40.98
N ILE A 2 26.92 -10.65 40.52
CA ILE A 2 26.34 -11.26 39.32
C ILE A 2 26.58 -10.27 38.19
N THR A 3 27.49 -10.62 37.30
CA THR A 3 27.78 -9.90 36.06
C THR A 3 26.65 -10.15 35.07
N GLY A 4 25.83 -9.14 34.81
CA GLY A 4 24.84 -9.16 33.73
C GLY A 4 25.54 -9.05 32.37
N LEU A 5 25.33 -10.05 31.51
CA LEU A 5 25.63 -9.91 30.08
C LEU A 5 24.55 -9.03 29.45
N ILE A 6 24.94 -7.84 29.02
CA ILE A 6 24.15 -7.02 28.10
C ILE A 6 24.32 -7.64 26.71
N PHE A 7 23.28 -8.27 26.19
CA PHE A 7 23.19 -8.60 24.76
C PHE A 7 22.98 -7.29 23.98
N CYS A 8 24.05 -6.73 23.43
CA CYS A 8 23.93 -5.78 22.32
C CYS A 8 23.40 -6.56 21.11
N LEU A 9 22.12 -6.38 20.78
CA LEU A 9 21.59 -6.76 19.47
C LEU A 9 22.40 -5.99 18.41
N ALA A 10 23.26 -6.71 17.67
CA ALA A 10 23.97 -6.13 16.54
C ALA A 10 22.93 -5.70 15.49
N VAL A 11 22.86 -4.41 15.21
CA VAL A 11 22.09 -3.88 14.09
C VAL A 11 22.80 -4.35 12.82
N VAL A 12 22.30 -5.42 12.20
CA VAL A 12 22.79 -5.86 10.89
C VAL A 12 22.51 -4.73 9.90
N PRO A 13 23.54 -4.15 9.23
CA PRO A 13 23.31 -3.12 8.23
C PRO A 13 22.52 -3.74 7.08
N GLN A 14 21.24 -3.35 6.97
CA GLN A 14 20.40 -3.73 5.85
C GLN A 14 20.89 -3.04 4.57
N PRO A 15 21.07 -3.78 3.47
CA PRO A 15 21.58 -3.22 2.22
C PRO A 15 20.56 -2.25 1.61
N GLN A 16 21.07 -1.39 0.73
CA GLN A 16 20.23 -0.59 -0.15
C GLN A 16 19.56 -1.52 -1.17
N ILE A 17 18.26 -1.34 -1.37
CA ILE A 17 17.47 -2.16 -2.29
C ILE A 17 17.78 -1.77 -3.73
N ASP A 18 17.91 -2.72 -4.65
CA ASP A 18 18.08 -2.38 -6.06
C ASP A 18 16.85 -1.63 -6.60
N ALA A 19 17.04 -0.45 -7.20
CA ALA A 19 15.94 0.33 -7.79
C ALA A 19 15.84 0.17 -9.31
N SER A 20 16.65 -0.68 -9.93
CA SER A 20 16.70 -0.82 -11.39
C SER A 20 15.67 -1.81 -11.96
N THR A 21 15.02 -2.60 -11.10
CA THR A 21 14.06 -3.61 -11.53
C THR A 21 12.94 -3.88 -10.50
N LEU A 22 11.76 -4.23 -11.02
CA LEU A 22 10.63 -4.81 -10.27
C LEU A 22 10.85 -6.27 -9.85
N VAL A 23 11.80 -6.99 -10.48
CA VAL A 23 12.10 -8.39 -10.14
C VAL A 23 12.77 -8.45 -8.76
N GLY A 24 12.39 -9.42 -7.94
CA GLY A 24 12.92 -9.54 -6.58
C GLY A 24 12.44 -8.41 -5.67
N LYS A 25 11.22 -7.87 -5.87
CA LYS A 25 10.69 -6.77 -5.06
C LYS A 25 9.38 -7.16 -4.38
N VAL A 26 9.33 -6.92 -3.08
CA VAL A 26 8.08 -6.90 -2.31
C VAL A 26 7.79 -5.47 -1.90
N LEU A 27 6.83 -4.85 -2.60
CA LEU A 27 6.44 -3.45 -2.40
C LEU A 27 5.12 -3.39 -1.65
N CYS A 28 4.93 -2.36 -0.84
CA CYS A 28 3.62 -2.09 -0.22
C CYS A 28 2.92 -0.91 -0.90
N GLY A 29 1.60 -0.96 -1.02
CA GLY A 29 0.83 0.26 -1.24
C GLY A 29 0.94 1.18 -0.01
N TYR A 30 1.09 2.48 -0.25
CA TYR A 30 1.27 3.49 0.78
C TYR A 30 0.45 4.75 0.49
N GLN A 31 -0.51 5.06 1.36
CA GLN A 31 -1.45 6.17 1.15
C GLN A 31 -0.97 7.46 1.82
N GLY A 32 -0.58 7.38 3.08
CA GLY A 32 -0.23 8.53 3.90
C GLY A 32 -1.33 9.59 3.94
N TRP A 33 -2.61 9.21 3.89
CA TRP A 33 -3.74 10.13 3.76
C TRP A 33 -4.34 10.61 5.08
N PHE A 34 -3.91 10.06 6.22
CA PHE A 34 -4.47 10.38 7.53
C PHE A 34 -4.11 11.81 7.96
N ARG A 35 -5.11 12.62 8.32
CA ARG A 35 -4.95 14.03 8.75
C ARG A 35 -5.70 14.30 10.05
N THR A 36 -5.25 15.28 10.82
CA THR A 36 -5.86 15.64 12.10
C THR A 36 -6.14 17.14 12.17
N PRO A 37 -7.14 17.59 12.96
CA PRO A 37 -7.28 19.00 13.28
C PRO A 37 -5.99 19.55 13.89
N GLY A 38 -5.57 20.73 13.42
CA GLY A 38 -4.33 21.38 13.87
C GLY A 38 -3.07 20.93 13.11
N ASP A 39 -3.19 20.02 12.15
CA ASP A 39 -2.08 19.74 11.24
C ASP A 39 -1.92 20.84 10.15
N PRO A 40 -0.79 20.86 9.42
CA PRO A 40 -0.50 21.90 8.44
C PRO A 40 -1.39 21.88 7.18
N THR A 41 -2.22 20.85 6.98
CA THR A 41 -3.11 20.79 5.80
C THR A 41 -4.48 21.36 6.09
N GLY A 42 -4.85 21.53 7.37
CA GLY A 42 -6.16 22.06 7.77
C GLY A 42 -7.34 21.19 7.33
N SER A 43 -7.09 19.91 6.99
CA SER A 43 -8.10 19.02 6.41
C SER A 43 -9.00 18.36 7.45
N GLY A 44 -8.80 18.68 8.74
CA GLY A 44 -9.54 18.07 9.85
C GLY A 44 -9.24 16.57 9.98
N TRP A 45 -10.19 15.81 10.51
CA TRP A 45 -10.10 14.34 10.58
C TRP A 45 -10.29 13.71 9.20
N PHE A 46 -9.25 13.69 8.38
CA PHE A 46 -9.27 13.00 7.08
C PHE A 46 -8.93 11.51 7.26
N HIS A 47 -9.73 10.63 6.65
CA HIS A 47 -9.66 9.16 6.73
C HIS A 47 -9.83 8.54 8.13
N TRP A 48 -9.53 9.25 9.22
CA TRP A 48 -9.88 8.80 10.58
C TRP A 48 -11.39 8.80 10.84
N SER A 49 -12.14 9.68 10.17
CA SER A 49 -13.56 9.95 10.42
C SER A 49 -14.33 10.29 9.14
N LYS A 50 -15.64 10.01 9.13
CA LYS A 50 -16.56 10.54 8.10
C LYS A 50 -16.82 12.05 8.27
N SER A 51 -16.57 12.60 9.45
CA SER A 51 -16.65 14.04 9.71
C SER A 51 -15.25 14.64 9.69
N ARG A 52 -15.07 15.79 9.04
CA ARG A 52 -13.82 16.55 9.15
C ARG A 52 -13.65 17.21 10.52
N LYS A 53 -14.74 17.41 11.27
CA LYS A 53 -14.75 18.17 12.52
C LYS A 53 -14.68 17.28 13.74
N ASP A 54 -15.39 16.15 13.69
CA ASP A 54 -15.65 15.31 14.84
C ASP A 54 -14.99 13.94 14.68
N LEU A 55 -14.52 13.39 15.81
CA LEU A 55 -14.06 12.02 15.91
C LEU A 55 -14.63 11.40 17.19
N ASP A 56 -15.56 10.49 16.98
CA ASP A 56 -16.30 9.76 18.01
C ASP A 56 -16.76 8.40 17.44
N PRO A 57 -17.30 7.50 18.26
CA PRO A 57 -17.69 6.15 17.81
C PRO A 57 -18.66 6.13 16.62
N SER A 58 -19.51 7.14 16.45
CA SER A 58 -20.46 7.25 15.32
C SER A 58 -19.84 7.78 14.03
N THR A 59 -18.68 8.45 14.13
CA THR A 59 -17.99 9.09 13.01
C THR A 59 -16.70 8.35 12.59
N LEU A 60 -16.08 7.58 13.49
CA LEU A 60 -14.89 6.75 13.27
C LEU A 60 -14.94 5.91 11.98
N ASN A 61 -13.85 5.89 11.20
CA ASN A 61 -13.75 5.06 9.99
C ASN A 61 -12.80 3.87 10.11
N VAL A 62 -11.92 3.84 11.11
CA VAL A 62 -10.82 2.88 11.14
C VAL A 62 -11.15 1.59 11.88
N GLU A 63 -10.66 0.47 11.37
CA GLU A 63 -10.83 -0.87 11.96
C GLU A 63 -9.72 -1.19 12.95
N LEU A 64 -8.49 -0.75 12.64
CA LEU A 64 -7.31 -0.98 13.45
C LEU A 64 -6.87 0.31 14.13
N TRP A 65 -6.43 0.20 15.38
CA TRP A 65 -5.83 1.31 16.10
C TRP A 65 -4.30 1.24 16.02
N PRO A 66 -3.61 2.19 15.38
CA PRO A 66 -2.16 2.10 15.26
C PRO A 66 -1.48 2.25 16.63
N ASP A 67 -0.32 1.62 16.78
CA ASP A 67 0.51 1.73 17.98
C ASP A 67 1.20 3.10 18.01
N MET A 68 0.76 3.97 18.92
CA MET A 68 1.24 5.36 19.00
C MET A 68 2.60 5.50 19.71
N SER A 69 3.17 4.43 20.28
CA SER A 69 4.28 4.51 21.25
C SER A 69 5.60 5.06 20.71
N GLU A 70 5.84 4.92 19.40
CA GLU A 70 7.09 5.36 18.75
C GLU A 70 6.96 6.67 17.97
N TYR A 71 5.75 7.22 17.84
CA TYR A 71 5.53 8.47 17.13
C TYR A 71 6.01 9.66 17.96
N PRO A 72 6.67 10.67 17.35
CA PRO A 72 7.05 11.87 18.09
C PRO A 72 5.84 12.62 18.64
N ASP A 73 5.91 13.12 19.87
CA ASP A 73 4.79 13.81 20.53
C ASP A 73 4.19 14.96 19.70
N LYS A 74 5.02 15.68 18.95
CA LYS A 74 4.60 16.80 18.10
C LYS A 74 3.71 16.40 16.92
N THR A 75 3.68 15.11 16.58
CA THR A 75 2.84 14.59 15.50
C THR A 75 1.54 13.99 16.03
N LEU A 76 1.32 13.97 17.35
CA LEU A 76 0.19 13.29 18.00
C LEU A 76 -0.88 14.27 18.47
N PHE A 77 -2.12 14.07 18.01
CA PHE A 77 -3.25 14.96 18.25
C PHE A 77 -4.36 14.23 19.03
N PRO A 78 -5.06 14.89 19.98
CA PRO A 78 -6.17 14.29 20.72
C PRO A 78 -7.26 13.74 19.77
N ALA A 79 -7.55 12.45 19.86
CA ALA A 79 -8.46 11.73 18.97
C ALA A 79 -9.95 11.93 19.35
N GLY A 80 -10.38 13.19 19.40
CA GLY A 80 -11.75 13.56 19.73
C GLY A 80 -12.21 12.96 21.07
N SER A 81 -13.35 12.26 21.06
CA SER A 81 -13.94 11.67 22.27
C SER A 81 -13.37 10.30 22.66
N LEU A 82 -12.42 9.76 21.89
CA LEU A 82 -11.88 8.42 22.13
C LEU A 82 -10.96 8.40 23.36
N LYS A 83 -11.17 7.41 24.24
CA LYS A 83 -10.40 7.24 25.47
C LYS A 83 -9.95 5.81 25.67
N TYR A 84 -8.73 5.65 26.18
CA TYR A 84 -8.22 4.36 26.60
C TYR A 84 -8.92 3.88 27.88
N LYS A 85 -8.74 2.58 28.20
CA LYS A 85 -9.36 1.93 29.38
C LYS A 85 -9.06 2.64 30.70
N ASN A 86 -7.86 3.21 30.85
CA ASN A 86 -7.44 3.98 32.02
C ASN A 86 -8.01 5.41 32.06
N GLY A 87 -8.90 5.78 31.13
CA GLY A 87 -9.52 7.10 31.02
C GLY A 87 -8.65 8.16 30.35
N THR A 88 -7.40 7.85 29.98
CA THR A 88 -6.52 8.80 29.29
C THR A 88 -7.01 9.09 27.87
N GLN A 89 -6.80 10.33 27.44
CA GLN A 89 -7.16 10.80 26.10
C GLN A 89 -6.36 10.04 25.04
N ALA A 90 -7.06 9.38 24.12
CA ALA A 90 -6.41 8.76 22.98
C ALA A 90 -5.85 9.83 22.02
N LYS A 91 -4.76 9.51 21.33
CA LYS A 91 -4.13 10.38 20.33
C LYS A 91 -3.90 9.64 19.02
N LEU A 92 -3.90 10.37 17.92
CA LEU A 92 -3.61 9.86 16.58
C LEU A 92 -2.56 10.74 15.89
N PHE A 93 -1.77 10.14 15.01
CA PHE A 93 -0.82 10.89 14.20
C PHE A 93 -1.48 11.57 12.99
N SER A 94 -0.78 12.53 12.38
CA SER A 94 -1.08 13.02 11.02
C SER A 94 0.08 12.74 10.07
N SER A 95 -0.21 12.12 8.93
CA SER A 95 0.77 11.89 7.86
C SER A 95 1.17 13.18 7.13
N ALA A 96 0.65 14.34 7.54
CA ALA A 96 1.12 15.65 7.10
C ALA A 96 2.52 16.00 7.62
N TYR A 97 3.02 15.26 8.61
CA TYR A 97 4.33 15.44 9.21
C TYR A 97 5.37 14.46 8.63
N PRO A 98 6.56 14.93 8.21
CA PRO A 98 7.59 14.05 7.64
C PRO A 98 8.08 12.98 8.63
N GLU A 99 8.07 13.27 9.93
CA GLU A 99 8.57 12.35 10.96
C GLU A 99 7.74 11.06 11.08
N VAL A 100 6.45 11.14 10.73
CA VAL A 100 5.55 9.97 10.65
C VAL A 100 6.00 9.07 9.51
N VAL A 101 6.19 9.64 8.32
CA VAL A 101 6.65 8.91 7.13
C VAL A 101 8.07 8.35 7.35
N ASP A 102 8.95 9.11 8.00
CA ASP A 102 10.29 8.65 8.36
C ASP A 102 10.28 7.45 9.30
N LEU A 103 9.39 7.44 10.30
CA LEU A 103 9.21 6.28 11.18
C LEU A 103 8.76 5.05 10.40
N HIS A 104 7.79 5.21 9.49
CA HIS A 104 7.29 4.13 8.63
C HIS A 104 8.42 3.51 7.78
N PHE A 105 9.24 4.34 7.12
CA PHE A 105 10.37 3.85 6.36
C PHE A 105 11.47 3.26 7.26
N ARG A 106 11.70 3.78 8.48
CA ARG A 106 12.62 3.12 9.42
C ARG A 106 12.16 1.71 9.76
N TRP A 107 10.86 1.52 10.01
CA TRP A 107 10.29 0.19 10.17
C TRP A 107 10.49 -0.67 8.92
N MET A 108 10.21 -0.16 7.72
CA MET A 108 10.44 -0.92 6.48
C MET A 108 11.86 -1.49 6.40
N ARG A 109 12.90 -0.74 6.78
CA ARG A 109 14.26 -1.33 6.86
C ARG A 109 14.47 -2.29 7.98
N GLN A 110 13.99 -1.93 9.16
CA GLN A 110 14.16 -2.79 10.32
C GLN A 110 13.63 -4.20 10.03
N TYR A 111 12.53 -4.30 9.30
CA TYR A 111 11.90 -5.58 8.98
C TYR A 111 12.24 -6.12 7.59
N GLY A 112 12.93 -5.37 6.73
CA GLY A 112 13.37 -5.86 5.42
C GLY A 112 12.28 -5.80 4.34
N ILE A 113 11.46 -4.75 4.34
CA ILE A 113 10.51 -4.41 3.28
C ILE A 113 11.20 -3.50 2.26
N ASP A 114 11.04 -3.81 0.97
CA ASP A 114 11.87 -3.24 -0.10
C ASP A 114 11.55 -1.78 -0.43
N GLY A 115 10.28 -1.40 -0.33
CA GLY A 115 9.83 -0.08 -0.73
C GLY A 115 8.31 0.02 -0.84
N VAL A 116 7.87 1.11 -1.46
CA VAL A 116 6.44 1.43 -1.56
C VAL A 116 6.01 1.92 -2.93
N MET A 117 4.76 1.67 -3.26
CA MET A 117 4.01 2.39 -4.29
C MET A 117 3.20 3.47 -3.59
N VAL A 118 3.57 4.74 -3.80
CA VAL A 118 2.96 5.89 -3.11
C VAL A 118 1.73 6.33 -3.89
N GLN A 119 0.56 6.14 -3.30
CA GLN A 119 -0.72 6.47 -3.94
C GLN A 119 -0.90 7.99 -4.11
N ARG A 120 -1.38 8.36 -5.30
CA ARG A 120 -1.80 9.70 -5.69
C ARG A 120 -3.23 9.62 -6.23
N PHE A 121 -4.16 10.20 -5.48
CA PHE A 121 -5.56 10.27 -5.87
C PHE A 121 -5.75 11.40 -6.89
N LEU A 122 -6.48 11.13 -7.97
CA LEU A 122 -6.59 12.09 -9.08
C LEU A 122 -7.39 13.35 -8.73
N GLY A 123 -8.22 13.28 -7.68
CA GLY A 123 -9.02 14.39 -7.19
C GLY A 123 -8.17 15.59 -6.75
N GLY A 124 -8.01 16.57 -7.64
CA GLY A 124 -7.27 17.81 -7.37
C GLY A 124 -5.90 17.91 -8.05
N LEU A 125 -5.53 16.95 -8.90
CA LEU A 125 -4.31 17.02 -9.71
C LEU A 125 -4.53 17.87 -10.97
N ASP A 126 -3.70 18.88 -11.18
CA ASP A 126 -3.81 19.89 -12.23
C ASP A 126 -2.49 20.18 -12.97
N GLY A 127 -1.37 19.58 -12.54
CA GLY A 127 -0.02 19.85 -13.04
C GLY A 127 0.62 21.12 -12.50
N GLY A 128 -0.01 21.78 -11.53
CA GLY A 128 0.46 23.01 -10.89
C GLY A 128 0.30 22.95 -9.37
N GLU A 129 -0.39 23.93 -8.80
CA GLU A 129 -0.56 24.08 -7.34
C GLU A 129 -1.29 22.88 -6.71
N GLY A 130 -2.30 22.33 -7.40
CA GLY A 130 -2.99 21.14 -6.96
C GLY A 130 -2.04 19.93 -6.86
N SER A 131 -1.29 19.68 -7.93
CA SER A 131 -0.26 18.63 -7.96
C SER A 131 0.85 18.82 -6.90
N GLU A 132 1.31 20.06 -6.68
CA GLU A 132 2.29 20.39 -5.64
C GLU A 132 1.78 20.07 -4.23
N ARG A 133 0.53 20.46 -3.95
CA ARG A 133 -0.12 20.22 -2.66
C ARG A 133 -0.24 18.72 -2.39
N GLU A 134 -0.72 17.95 -3.37
CA GLU A 134 -0.85 16.49 -3.26
C GLU A 134 0.51 15.76 -3.28
N ALA A 135 1.60 16.42 -3.68
CA ALA A 135 2.96 15.85 -3.62
C ALA A 135 3.61 15.87 -2.22
N ARG A 136 2.93 16.38 -1.18
CA ARG A 136 3.49 16.45 0.18
C ARG A 136 4.03 15.12 0.69
N VAL A 137 3.20 14.08 0.72
CA VAL A 137 3.58 12.76 1.25
C VAL A 137 4.61 12.09 0.34
N LEU A 138 4.48 12.28 -0.98
CA LEU A 138 5.44 11.78 -1.96
C LEU A 138 6.85 12.36 -1.74
N ARG A 139 6.96 13.65 -1.41
CA ARG A 139 8.25 14.27 -1.03
C ARG A 139 8.83 13.62 0.23
N TYR A 140 8.00 13.40 1.26
CA TYR A 140 8.48 12.74 2.48
C TYR A 140 8.91 11.29 2.21
N ALA A 141 8.16 10.56 1.39
CA ALA A 141 8.49 9.19 0.99
C ALA A 141 9.80 9.13 0.19
N ARG A 142 10.02 10.06 -0.76
CA ARG A 142 11.29 10.21 -1.48
C ARG A 142 12.46 10.44 -0.54
N ASP A 143 12.33 11.39 0.38
CA ASP A 143 13.39 11.74 1.32
C ASP A 143 13.69 10.58 2.29
N ALA A 144 12.65 9.92 2.78
CA ALA A 144 12.76 8.76 3.64
C ALA A 144 13.38 7.59 2.88
N ALA A 145 12.94 7.28 1.65
CA ALA A 145 13.53 6.26 0.79
C ALA A 145 15.04 6.46 0.62
N ASN A 146 15.51 7.69 0.40
CA ASN A 146 16.94 8.03 0.31
C ASN A 146 17.71 7.82 1.61
N ARG A 147 17.21 8.32 2.75
CA ARG A 147 17.84 8.13 4.07
C ARG A 147 17.98 6.66 4.45
N THR A 148 17.03 5.88 3.98
CA THR A 148 16.75 4.58 4.52
C THR A 148 17.31 3.51 3.52
N GLY A 149 17.35 3.78 2.21
CA GLY A 149 17.83 2.85 1.18
C GLY A 149 16.73 2.00 0.56
N ARG A 150 15.47 2.40 0.74
CA ARG A 150 14.28 1.75 0.19
C ARG A 150 13.94 2.35 -1.17
N THR A 151 13.09 1.69 -1.93
CA THR A 151 12.60 2.21 -3.21
C THR A 151 11.23 2.85 -3.04
N PHE A 152 10.89 3.75 -3.95
CA PHE A 152 9.54 4.28 -4.07
C PHE A 152 9.17 4.44 -5.55
N ALA A 153 7.89 4.29 -5.87
CA ALA A 153 7.34 4.68 -7.17
C ALA A 153 5.98 5.34 -6.95
N VAL A 154 5.42 5.92 -8.02
CA VAL A 154 4.09 6.54 -7.97
C VAL A 154 3.04 5.51 -8.37
N GLU A 155 1.93 5.49 -7.63
CA GLU A 155 0.70 4.81 -8.01
C GLU A 155 -0.40 5.84 -8.18
N TYR A 156 -1.03 5.91 -9.36
CA TYR A 156 -2.24 6.69 -9.55
C TYR A 156 -3.47 5.87 -9.19
N ASP A 157 -4.28 6.35 -8.26
CA ASP A 157 -5.58 5.77 -7.95
C ASP A 157 -6.69 6.50 -8.70
N MET A 158 -7.28 5.82 -9.69
CA MET A 158 -8.36 6.36 -10.53
C MET A 158 -9.76 6.21 -9.91
N SER A 159 -9.88 5.62 -8.72
CA SER A 159 -11.16 5.37 -8.06
C SER A 159 -11.94 6.67 -7.88
N GLY A 160 -13.21 6.65 -8.30
CA GLY A 160 -14.10 7.81 -8.24
C GLY A 160 -13.81 8.89 -9.29
N THR A 161 -12.89 8.68 -10.24
CA THR A 161 -12.55 9.66 -11.29
C THR A 161 -13.07 9.19 -12.65
N PRO A 162 -13.85 10.01 -13.39
CA PRO A 162 -14.25 9.71 -14.77
C PRO A 162 -13.04 9.52 -15.70
N PRO A 163 -13.06 8.55 -16.64
CA PRO A 163 -11.89 8.22 -17.47
C PRO A 163 -11.36 9.37 -18.32
N ASP A 164 -12.25 10.20 -18.87
CA ASP A 164 -11.92 11.36 -19.68
C ASP A 164 -11.11 12.40 -18.89
N LYS A 165 -11.40 12.54 -17.60
CA LYS A 165 -10.63 13.39 -16.67
C LYS A 165 -9.36 12.69 -16.19
N ALA A 166 -9.41 11.38 -15.97
CA ALA A 166 -8.31 10.61 -15.41
C ALA A 166 -7.04 10.75 -16.27
N ILE A 167 -7.17 10.61 -17.60
CA ILE A 167 -6.04 10.74 -18.53
C ILE A 167 -5.39 12.13 -18.43
N ASP A 168 -6.20 13.19 -18.51
CA ASP A 168 -5.69 14.57 -18.49
C ASP A 168 -5.00 14.90 -17.16
N GLN A 169 -5.61 14.51 -16.03
CA GLN A 169 -5.07 14.73 -14.70
C GLN A 169 -3.76 13.98 -14.47
N MET A 170 -3.71 12.68 -14.82
CA MET A 170 -2.50 11.89 -14.69
C MET A 170 -1.36 12.44 -15.58
N LYS A 171 -1.66 12.85 -16.83
CA LYS A 171 -0.64 13.43 -17.72
C LYS A 171 -0.10 14.76 -17.19
N LYS A 172 -0.97 15.63 -16.68
CA LYS A 172 -0.57 16.93 -16.10
C LYS A 172 0.29 16.74 -14.85
N ASP A 173 -0.14 15.86 -13.96
CA ASP A 173 0.61 15.55 -12.74
C ASP A 173 1.94 14.88 -13.06
N TRP A 174 1.97 13.88 -13.94
CA TRP A 174 3.21 13.20 -14.32
C TRP A 174 4.24 14.17 -14.93
N ARG A 175 3.79 15.12 -15.75
CA ARG A 175 4.64 16.20 -16.27
C ARG A 175 5.18 17.08 -15.14
N TYR A 176 4.35 17.47 -14.17
CA TYR A 176 4.82 18.20 -12.99
C TYR A 176 5.87 17.40 -12.20
N LEU A 177 5.64 16.11 -11.98
CA LEU A 177 6.56 15.25 -11.23
C LEU A 177 7.91 15.07 -11.96
N VAL A 178 7.89 14.90 -13.28
CA VAL A 178 9.09 14.75 -14.10
C VAL A 178 9.81 16.08 -14.28
N ASP A 179 9.11 17.13 -14.66
CA ASP A 179 9.71 18.41 -15.08
C ASP A 179 10.08 19.32 -13.91
N THR A 180 9.26 19.33 -12.85
CA THR A 180 9.44 20.23 -11.71
C THR A 180 10.07 19.51 -10.54
N MET A 181 9.61 18.29 -10.22
CA MET A 181 10.16 17.54 -9.09
C MET A 181 11.39 16.70 -9.45
N HIS A 182 11.69 16.50 -10.74
CA HIS A 182 12.77 15.62 -11.19
C HIS A 182 12.70 14.24 -10.51
N ILE A 183 11.48 13.71 -10.37
CA ILE A 183 11.24 12.54 -9.50
C ILE A 183 11.93 11.28 -10.04
N THR A 184 12.00 11.15 -11.37
CA THR A 184 12.57 10.00 -12.07
C THR A 184 14.09 9.98 -12.04
N ASP A 185 14.73 11.12 -11.75
CA ASP A 185 16.18 11.23 -11.62
C ASP A 185 16.66 10.82 -10.22
N ASP A 186 15.73 10.61 -9.28
CA ASP A 186 16.06 10.19 -7.92
C ASP A 186 16.63 8.76 -7.94
N PRO A 187 17.79 8.50 -7.30
CA PRO A 187 18.40 7.18 -7.34
C PRO A 187 17.53 6.11 -6.69
N ARG A 188 16.53 6.47 -5.87
CA ARG A 188 15.59 5.56 -5.19
C ARG A 188 14.23 5.46 -5.86
N TYR A 189 14.00 6.21 -6.94
CA TYR A 189 12.83 5.98 -7.76
C TYR A 189 12.95 4.64 -8.48
N LEU A 190 11.92 3.82 -8.37
CA LEU A 190 11.95 2.48 -8.96
C LEU A 190 11.90 2.57 -10.49
N HIS A 191 12.78 1.81 -11.13
CA HIS A 191 12.85 1.62 -12.57
C HIS A 191 12.65 0.16 -12.90
N HIS A 192 12.21 -0.11 -14.12
CA HIS A 192 12.19 -1.44 -14.70
C HIS A 192 12.36 -1.31 -16.21
N LYS A 193 13.12 -2.23 -16.82
CA LYS A 193 13.43 -2.19 -18.27
C LYS A 193 13.93 -0.81 -18.73
N GLY A 194 14.73 -0.14 -17.90
CA GLY A 194 15.33 1.17 -18.20
C GLY A 194 14.38 2.38 -18.15
N LYS A 195 13.13 2.20 -17.72
CA LYS A 195 12.14 3.29 -17.58
C LYS A 195 11.65 3.42 -16.13
N PRO A 196 11.26 4.63 -15.67
CA PRO A 196 10.64 4.82 -14.37
C PRO A 196 9.36 3.99 -14.25
N VAL A 197 9.13 3.37 -13.10
CA VAL A 197 7.91 2.61 -12.83
C VAL A 197 6.78 3.57 -12.47
N LEU A 198 5.61 3.34 -13.07
CA LEU A 198 4.37 4.02 -12.71
C LEU A 198 3.27 2.98 -12.62
N GLU A 199 2.56 2.93 -11.49
CA GLU A 199 1.42 2.04 -11.30
C GLU A 199 0.10 2.79 -11.48
N ILE A 200 -0.90 2.13 -12.05
CA ILE A 200 -2.26 2.64 -12.14
C ILE A 200 -3.22 1.65 -11.49
N PHE A 201 -3.78 2.06 -10.35
CA PHE A 201 -4.83 1.35 -9.65
C PHE A 201 -6.23 1.79 -10.10
N GLY A 202 -7.19 0.87 -10.03
CA GLY A 202 -8.58 1.10 -10.41
C GLY A 202 -8.95 0.59 -11.80
N PHE A 203 -8.14 -0.27 -12.41
CA PHE A 203 -8.42 -0.95 -13.69
C PHE A 203 -9.49 -2.05 -13.53
N PHE A 204 -10.73 -1.66 -13.23
CA PHE A 204 -11.88 -2.57 -13.12
C PHE A 204 -12.83 -2.38 -14.31
N THR A 205 -13.31 -3.49 -14.89
CA THR A 205 -14.02 -3.46 -16.18
C THR A 205 -15.44 -2.90 -16.10
N ASP A 206 -15.99 -2.78 -14.89
CA ASP A 206 -17.26 -2.15 -14.59
C ASP A 206 -17.17 -0.62 -14.49
N ARG A 207 -15.96 -0.04 -14.42
CA ARG A 207 -15.77 1.40 -14.26
C ARG A 207 -15.72 2.16 -15.59
N PHE A 208 -15.22 1.53 -16.65
CA PHE A 208 -15.04 2.18 -17.95
C PHE A 208 -14.89 1.19 -19.10
N SER A 209 -14.94 1.70 -20.34
CA SER A 209 -14.86 0.85 -21.53
C SER A 209 -13.44 0.34 -21.78
N GLY A 210 -13.31 -0.80 -22.47
CA GLY A 210 -11.99 -1.31 -22.88
C GLY A 210 -11.24 -0.33 -23.81
N LYS A 211 -11.97 0.50 -24.56
CA LYS A 211 -11.38 1.59 -25.36
C LYS A 211 -10.70 2.63 -24.45
N ASP A 212 -11.37 3.04 -23.38
CA ASP A 212 -10.80 3.99 -22.41
C ASP A 212 -9.61 3.37 -21.67
N ALA A 213 -9.68 2.07 -21.35
CA ALA A 213 -8.56 1.33 -20.76
C ALA A 213 -7.30 1.40 -21.63
N ASN A 214 -7.45 1.18 -22.94
CA ASN A 214 -6.34 1.31 -23.87
C ASN A 214 -5.85 2.75 -24.01
N ALA A 215 -6.76 3.74 -24.04
CA ALA A 215 -6.40 5.15 -24.13
C ALA A 215 -5.60 5.63 -22.89
N ILE A 216 -5.90 5.09 -21.71
CA ILE A 216 -5.11 5.35 -20.49
C ILE A 216 -3.68 4.82 -20.66
N ILE A 217 -3.50 3.62 -21.21
CA ILE A 217 -2.16 3.04 -21.45
C ILE A 217 -1.43 3.84 -22.54
N ASP A 218 -2.13 4.22 -23.62
CA ASP A 218 -1.57 5.03 -24.72
C ASP A 218 -1.04 6.39 -24.24
N ALA A 219 -1.64 6.96 -23.18
CA ALA A 219 -1.20 8.23 -22.60
C ALA A 219 0.23 8.19 -22.05
N PHE A 220 0.73 7.00 -21.73
CA PHE A 220 2.03 6.72 -21.10
C PHE A 220 2.99 5.91 -21.98
N ASP A 221 2.50 5.40 -23.12
CA ASP A 221 3.32 4.75 -24.15
C ASP A 221 4.00 5.79 -25.05
N THR A 222 4.88 6.58 -24.45
CA THR A 222 5.64 7.62 -25.15
C THR A 222 7.10 7.20 -25.39
N HIS A 223 7.79 7.96 -26.25
CA HIS A 223 9.20 7.78 -26.60
C HIS A 223 10.07 8.96 -26.13
N ASP A 224 9.54 9.76 -25.21
CA ASP A 224 10.19 10.93 -24.64
C ASP A 224 10.48 10.72 -23.14
N LYS A 225 10.92 11.78 -22.45
CA LYS A 225 11.24 11.75 -21.02
C LYS A 225 10.06 11.37 -20.10
N TYR A 226 8.83 11.31 -20.62
CA TYR A 226 7.64 10.92 -19.85
C TYR A 226 7.32 9.43 -19.97
N ALA A 227 8.10 8.66 -20.72
CA ALA A 227 7.89 7.23 -20.91
C ALA A 227 8.08 6.46 -19.60
N VAL A 228 7.23 5.45 -19.36
CA VAL A 228 7.24 4.65 -18.12
C VAL A 228 7.25 3.16 -18.39
N SER A 229 7.66 2.40 -17.38
CA SER A 229 7.35 0.98 -17.23
C SER A 229 6.03 0.87 -16.46
N LEU A 230 4.93 0.72 -17.20
CA LEU A 230 3.59 0.84 -16.65
C LEU A 230 3.10 -0.46 -15.99
N VAL A 231 2.69 -0.37 -14.73
CA VAL A 231 2.08 -1.45 -13.94
C VAL A 231 0.58 -1.19 -13.83
N GLY A 232 -0.25 -2.20 -14.06
CA GLY A 232 -1.71 -2.09 -13.89
C GLY A 232 -2.18 -2.82 -12.64
N ALA A 233 -3.15 -2.26 -11.92
CA ALA A 233 -3.77 -2.89 -10.76
C ALA A 233 -5.29 -2.74 -10.77
N GLY A 234 -6.02 -3.84 -10.51
CA GLY A 234 -7.48 -3.81 -10.56
C GLY A 234 -8.10 -5.20 -10.74
N GLN A 235 -8.83 -5.40 -11.84
CA GLN A 235 -9.67 -6.56 -12.09
C GLN A 235 -8.96 -7.87 -11.75
N TRP A 236 -9.46 -8.56 -10.71
CA TRP A 236 -8.82 -9.77 -10.22
C TRP A 236 -8.93 -10.90 -11.23
N TRP A 237 -10.08 -11.07 -11.90
CA TRP A 237 -10.30 -12.09 -12.91
C TRP A 237 -9.82 -11.72 -14.33
N TRP A 238 -8.94 -10.71 -14.50
CA TRP A 238 -8.46 -10.14 -15.77
C TRP A 238 -8.24 -11.14 -16.93
N ARG A 239 -7.65 -12.30 -16.63
CA ARG A 239 -7.33 -13.32 -17.64
C ARG A 239 -8.56 -13.93 -18.32
N LYS A 240 -9.71 -13.94 -17.63
CA LYS A 240 -10.99 -14.47 -18.13
C LYS A 240 -11.85 -13.41 -18.83
N GLU A 241 -11.36 -12.20 -18.97
CA GLU A 241 -12.07 -11.13 -19.68
C GLU A 241 -12.29 -11.48 -21.16
N THR A 242 -13.54 -11.35 -21.60
CA THR A 242 -14.00 -11.69 -22.94
C THR A 242 -14.18 -10.47 -23.83
N ASP A 243 -14.32 -9.27 -23.26
CA ASP A 243 -14.24 -8.04 -24.03
C ASP A 243 -12.83 -7.93 -24.66
N PRO A 244 -12.72 -7.89 -26.01
CA PRO A 244 -11.43 -7.96 -26.68
C PRO A 244 -10.56 -6.73 -26.39
N GLU A 245 -11.14 -5.56 -26.15
CA GLU A 245 -10.39 -4.34 -25.86
C GLU A 245 -9.80 -4.38 -24.46
N TRP A 246 -10.56 -4.81 -23.46
CA TRP A 246 -10.06 -5.03 -22.10
C TRP A 246 -9.04 -6.16 -22.03
N SER A 247 -9.32 -7.30 -22.68
CA SER A 247 -8.39 -8.43 -22.74
C SER A 247 -7.05 -8.02 -23.36
N ARG A 248 -7.09 -7.13 -24.38
CA ARG A 248 -5.88 -6.49 -24.92
C ARG A 248 -5.23 -5.57 -23.89
N ALA A 249 -5.97 -4.66 -23.26
CA ALA A 249 -5.43 -3.67 -22.32
C ALA A 249 -4.61 -4.32 -21.19
N PHE A 250 -5.14 -5.37 -20.56
CA PHE A 250 -4.42 -6.07 -19.49
C PHE A 250 -3.06 -6.62 -19.94
N ARG A 251 -2.91 -7.03 -21.20
CA ARG A 251 -1.68 -7.63 -21.74
C ARG A 251 -0.65 -6.62 -22.22
N ARG A 252 -0.89 -5.32 -22.02
CA ARG A 252 0.03 -4.23 -22.43
C ARG A 252 0.93 -3.71 -21.31
N PHE A 253 0.63 -4.02 -20.05
CA PHE A 253 1.45 -3.60 -18.92
C PHE A 253 2.77 -4.36 -18.85
N VAL A 254 3.78 -3.82 -18.17
CA VAL A 254 5.02 -4.58 -17.89
C VAL A 254 4.84 -5.54 -16.72
N ALA A 255 3.89 -5.24 -15.85
CA ALA A 255 3.46 -6.06 -14.74
C ALA A 255 1.98 -5.82 -14.44
N TYR A 256 1.29 -6.82 -13.89
CA TYR A 256 -0.10 -6.66 -13.48
C TYR A 256 -0.33 -7.18 -12.07
N SER A 257 -1.10 -6.42 -11.29
CA SER A 257 -1.44 -6.65 -9.89
C SER A 257 -2.95 -6.91 -9.73
N PRO A 258 -3.40 -8.17 -9.77
CA PRO A 258 -4.82 -8.49 -9.60
C PRO A 258 -5.27 -8.19 -8.16
N TRP A 259 -6.24 -7.28 -7.98
CA TRP A 259 -6.66 -6.85 -6.65
C TRP A 259 -7.51 -7.89 -5.92
N ASP A 260 -6.87 -8.67 -5.06
CA ASP A 260 -7.48 -9.79 -4.33
C ASP A 260 -8.06 -9.42 -2.96
N VAL A 261 -7.85 -8.20 -2.47
CA VAL A 261 -8.37 -7.76 -1.16
C VAL A 261 -9.88 -7.89 -1.11
N GLY A 262 -10.39 -8.48 -0.02
CA GLY A 262 -11.82 -8.75 0.18
C GLY A 262 -12.33 -10.00 -0.53
N ASN A 263 -11.62 -10.52 -1.53
CA ASN A 263 -11.97 -11.78 -2.19
C ASN A 263 -11.45 -12.96 -1.38
N THR A 264 -12.30 -13.94 -1.05
CA THR A 264 -11.89 -15.14 -0.31
C THR A 264 -12.53 -16.40 -0.86
N GLY A 265 -11.79 -17.50 -0.77
CA GLY A 265 -12.33 -18.86 -0.86
C GLY A 265 -12.58 -19.43 0.54
N ARG A 266 -13.02 -20.69 0.59
CA ARG A 266 -13.11 -21.46 1.84
C ARG A 266 -12.38 -22.79 1.71
N LYS A 267 -11.62 -23.16 2.74
CA LYS A 267 -10.96 -24.45 2.87
C LYS A 267 -10.93 -24.86 4.34
N ASP A 268 -11.31 -26.10 4.62
CA ASP A 268 -11.29 -26.69 5.96
C ASP A 268 -12.01 -25.83 7.03
N GLY A 269 -13.13 -25.20 6.65
CA GLY A 269 -13.92 -24.33 7.53
C GLY A 269 -13.37 -22.90 7.71
N HIS A 270 -12.21 -22.59 7.12
CA HIS A 270 -11.58 -21.27 7.20
C HIS A 270 -11.68 -20.50 5.86
N MET A 271 -11.71 -19.18 5.95
CA MET A 271 -11.49 -18.33 4.77
C MET A 271 -10.02 -18.37 4.36
N ILE A 272 -9.77 -18.45 3.06
CA ILE A 272 -8.43 -18.41 2.47
C ILE A 272 -8.38 -17.37 1.36
N ALA A 273 -7.21 -16.77 1.15
CA ALA A 273 -7.01 -15.89 0.01
C ALA A 273 -7.11 -16.69 -1.32
N PRO A 274 -7.48 -16.07 -2.44
CA PRO A 274 -7.78 -16.77 -3.69
C PRO A 274 -6.51 -17.12 -4.51
N PHE A 275 -5.38 -17.44 -3.86
CA PHE A 275 -4.08 -17.69 -4.51
C PHE A 275 -4.07 -18.91 -5.45
N ALA A 276 -5.08 -19.79 -5.40
CA ALA A 276 -5.20 -20.95 -6.29
C ALA A 276 -5.20 -20.59 -7.79
N ARG A 277 -5.64 -19.37 -8.13
CA ARG A 277 -5.69 -18.88 -9.52
C ARG A 277 -4.35 -18.33 -10.03
N TRP A 278 -3.39 -18.06 -9.15
CA TRP A 278 -2.13 -17.38 -9.50
C TRP A 278 -1.26 -18.21 -10.44
N SER A 279 -1.36 -19.55 -10.43
CA SER A 279 -0.64 -20.40 -11.39
C SER A 279 -1.05 -20.11 -12.84
N GLU A 280 -2.35 -19.98 -13.08
CA GLU A 280 -2.89 -19.65 -14.40
C GLU A 280 -2.65 -18.18 -14.77
N ASP A 281 -2.71 -17.27 -13.79
CA ASP A 281 -2.40 -15.85 -14.01
C ASP A 281 -0.93 -15.64 -14.34
N MET A 282 -0.02 -16.36 -13.68
CA MET A 282 1.42 -16.35 -13.96
C MET A 282 1.70 -16.91 -15.36
N ALA A 283 1.04 -18.01 -15.74
CA ALA A 283 1.20 -18.58 -17.08
C ALA A 283 0.76 -17.58 -18.17
N GLU A 284 -0.31 -16.83 -17.95
CA GLU A 284 -0.79 -15.84 -18.90
C GLU A 284 0.08 -14.58 -18.93
N ALA A 285 0.50 -14.07 -17.77
CA ALA A 285 1.44 -12.96 -17.68
C ALA A 285 2.74 -13.27 -18.42
N LYS A 286 3.26 -14.50 -18.27
CA LYS A 286 4.46 -14.96 -18.98
C LYS A 286 4.29 -14.96 -20.50
N LYS A 287 3.15 -15.40 -21.04
CA LYS A 287 2.88 -15.35 -22.49
C LYS A 287 2.86 -13.91 -23.03
N ALA A 288 2.41 -12.96 -22.21
CA ALA A 288 2.36 -11.54 -22.55
C ALA A 288 3.69 -10.79 -22.26
N GLY A 289 4.71 -11.46 -21.73
CA GLY A 289 6.00 -10.83 -21.40
C GLY A 289 5.94 -9.91 -20.16
N MET A 290 4.99 -10.19 -19.27
CA MET A 290 4.67 -9.41 -18.08
C MET A 290 5.12 -10.11 -16.80
N LEU A 291 5.35 -9.34 -15.74
CA LEU A 291 5.43 -9.86 -14.39
C LEU A 291 4.02 -10.00 -13.78
N LEU A 292 3.78 -11.06 -13.02
CA LEU A 292 2.65 -11.12 -12.10
C LEU A 292 3.07 -10.50 -10.77
N PHE A 293 2.34 -9.50 -10.28
CA PHE A 293 2.45 -8.96 -8.93
C PHE A 293 1.27 -9.48 -8.11
N PRO A 294 1.37 -10.64 -7.45
CA PRO A 294 0.29 -11.09 -6.58
C PRO A 294 0.06 -10.09 -5.45
N VAL A 295 -1.20 -9.72 -5.20
CA VAL A 295 -1.59 -8.91 -4.04
C VAL A 295 -1.71 -9.82 -2.83
N ILE A 296 -0.94 -9.49 -1.79
CA ILE A 296 -0.88 -10.18 -0.51
C ILE A 296 -1.43 -9.25 0.57
N TYR A 297 -2.36 -9.71 1.39
CA TYR A 297 -2.96 -8.90 2.45
C TYR A 297 -3.14 -9.68 3.75
N PRO A 298 -3.02 -9.06 4.93
CA PRO A 298 -2.95 -9.78 6.21
C PRO A 298 -4.31 -10.23 6.75
N GLY A 299 -5.38 -9.64 6.24
CA GLY A 299 -6.77 -9.78 6.66
C GLY A 299 -7.52 -8.51 6.25
N PHE A 300 -8.78 -8.39 6.65
CA PHE A 300 -9.65 -7.31 6.19
C PHE A 300 -10.79 -7.07 7.17
N SER A 301 -11.26 -5.81 7.24
CA SER A 301 -12.54 -5.42 7.83
C SER A 301 -12.93 -4.05 7.27
N TRP A 302 -14.21 -3.71 7.27
CA TRP A 302 -14.72 -2.38 6.89
C TRP A 302 -16.05 -2.12 7.60
N ASP A 303 -16.22 -2.69 8.79
CA ASP A 303 -17.43 -2.56 9.61
C ASP A 303 -17.70 -1.10 9.98
N ASN A 304 -16.67 -0.40 10.48
CA ASN A 304 -16.73 1.02 10.80
C ASN A 304 -16.94 1.82 9.51
N LEU A 305 -16.08 1.64 8.49
CA LEU A 305 -16.15 2.39 7.24
C LEU A 305 -17.54 2.27 6.55
N THR A 306 -18.13 1.08 6.54
CA THR A 306 -19.43 0.80 5.90
C THR A 306 -20.63 0.85 6.85
N ARG A 307 -20.42 1.18 8.13
CA ARG A 307 -21.47 1.26 9.17
C ARG A 307 -22.25 -0.04 9.36
N LYS A 308 -21.54 -1.17 9.29
CA LYS A 308 -22.10 -2.50 9.58
C LYS A 308 -21.91 -2.85 11.05
N PRO A 309 -22.69 -3.79 11.60
CA PRO A 309 -22.44 -4.31 12.93
C PRO A 309 -21.02 -4.87 13.07
N ALA A 310 -20.43 -4.74 14.26
CA ALA A 310 -19.11 -5.30 14.57
C ALA A 310 -19.04 -6.81 14.23
N GLY A 311 -17.98 -7.20 13.54
CA GLY A 311 -17.74 -8.57 13.07
C GLY A 311 -18.40 -8.94 11.75
N SER A 312 -19.04 -8.01 11.03
CA SER A 312 -19.84 -8.34 9.83
C SER A 312 -18.99 -8.68 8.61
N THR A 313 -17.75 -8.22 8.58
CA THR A 313 -16.96 -8.18 7.34
C THR A 313 -15.53 -8.69 7.50
N ILE A 314 -15.25 -9.24 8.67
CA ILE A 314 -13.91 -9.69 9.05
C ILE A 314 -13.45 -10.82 8.11
N ILE A 315 -12.28 -10.62 7.51
CA ILE A 315 -11.40 -11.70 7.07
C ILE A 315 -10.33 -11.87 8.15
N PRO A 316 -10.36 -12.95 8.94
CA PRO A 316 -9.52 -13.10 10.11
C PRO A 316 -8.07 -13.30 9.70
N ARG A 317 -7.16 -12.62 10.41
CA ARG A 317 -5.72 -12.73 10.15
C ARG A 317 -5.14 -14.10 10.54
N ARG A 318 -5.84 -14.83 11.42
CA ARG A 318 -5.52 -16.20 11.90
C ARG A 318 -4.08 -16.30 12.42
N ASP A 319 -3.72 -15.41 13.34
CA ASP A 319 -2.38 -15.31 13.91
C ASP A 319 -1.25 -15.23 12.86
N GLY A 320 -1.54 -14.61 11.70
CA GLY A 320 -0.62 -14.49 10.58
C GLY A 320 -0.69 -15.64 9.57
N ALA A 321 -1.43 -16.72 9.83
CA ALA A 321 -1.56 -17.84 8.90
C ALA A 321 -2.18 -17.42 7.56
N PHE A 322 -3.16 -16.50 7.57
CA PHE A 322 -3.77 -15.96 6.35
C PHE A 322 -2.76 -15.19 5.48
N PHE A 323 -1.84 -14.46 6.10
CA PHE A 323 -0.82 -13.71 5.38
C PHE A 323 0.28 -14.65 4.85
N ASN A 324 0.73 -15.58 5.68
CA ASN A 324 1.83 -16.50 5.36
C ASN A 324 1.47 -17.52 4.27
N GLU A 325 0.22 -17.99 4.19
CA GLU A 325 -0.20 -18.91 3.12
C GLU A 325 -0.05 -18.28 1.73
N GLN A 326 -0.29 -16.97 1.60
CA GLN A 326 -0.14 -16.23 0.35
C GLN A 326 1.33 -16.10 -0.05
N PHE A 327 2.23 -15.73 0.86
CA PHE A 327 3.67 -15.70 0.57
C PHE A 327 4.21 -17.07 0.15
N ARG A 328 3.81 -18.13 0.85
CA ARG A 328 4.19 -19.51 0.50
C ARG A 328 3.67 -19.89 -0.87
N ALA A 329 2.40 -19.60 -1.18
CA ALA A 329 1.82 -19.88 -2.47
C ALA A 329 2.55 -19.13 -3.60
N ALA A 330 2.90 -17.86 -3.41
CA ALA A 330 3.70 -17.10 -4.39
C ALA A 330 5.08 -17.74 -4.59
N ALA A 331 5.75 -18.13 -3.50
CA ALA A 331 7.07 -18.74 -3.56
C ALA A 331 7.07 -20.13 -4.21
N ASP A 332 6.10 -20.99 -3.88
CA ASP A 332 5.92 -22.33 -4.46
C ASP A 332 5.66 -22.25 -5.97
N LEU A 333 5.03 -21.17 -6.44
CA LEU A 333 4.81 -20.89 -7.86
C LEU A 333 6.04 -20.31 -8.57
N GLY A 334 7.10 -19.97 -7.84
CA GLY A 334 8.28 -19.32 -8.42
C GLY A 334 8.07 -17.84 -8.73
N VAL A 335 7.15 -17.16 -8.05
CA VAL A 335 6.91 -15.73 -8.22
C VAL A 335 7.95 -14.95 -7.40
N GLY A 336 8.83 -14.22 -8.09
CA GLY A 336 9.93 -13.44 -7.50
C GLY A 336 9.58 -12.00 -7.12
N GLN A 337 8.31 -11.63 -7.04
CA GLN A 337 7.87 -10.28 -6.69
C GLN A 337 6.46 -10.31 -6.09
N ALA A 338 6.10 -9.34 -5.26
CA ALA A 338 4.76 -9.25 -4.67
C ALA A 338 4.37 -7.82 -4.33
N PHE A 339 3.06 -7.59 -4.24
CA PHE A 339 2.48 -6.36 -3.71
C PHE A 339 1.80 -6.64 -2.39
N ILE A 340 2.08 -5.87 -1.34
CA ILE A 340 1.38 -5.95 -0.06
C ILE A 340 0.31 -4.85 -0.01
N ALA A 341 -0.95 -5.26 0.11
CA ALA A 341 -2.07 -4.39 0.40
C ALA A 341 -2.41 -4.49 1.90
N MET A 342 -2.07 -3.54 2.75
CA MET A 342 -1.34 -2.28 2.50
C MET A 342 -0.38 -1.98 3.67
N PHE A 343 0.50 -0.99 3.53
CA PHE A 343 1.35 -0.59 4.66
C PHE A 343 0.54 0.06 5.78
N ASP A 344 -0.27 1.07 5.48
CA ASP A 344 -0.90 1.97 6.46
C ASP A 344 -2.45 2.00 6.46
N GLU A 345 -3.13 1.23 5.62
CA GLU A 345 -4.60 1.24 5.46
C GLU A 345 -5.33 0.57 6.64
N VAL A 346 -5.51 1.31 7.72
CA VAL A 346 -6.21 0.87 8.94
C VAL A 346 -7.72 0.95 8.85
N ASP A 347 -8.25 1.69 7.88
CA ASP A 347 -9.68 1.81 7.56
C ASP A 347 -10.27 0.61 6.85
N GLU A 348 -9.44 -0.21 6.19
CA GLU A 348 -9.87 -1.49 5.61
C GLU A 348 -9.28 -2.72 6.34
N GLY A 349 -8.60 -2.49 7.47
CA GLY A 349 -8.04 -3.56 8.28
C GLY A 349 -6.89 -4.32 7.61
N THR A 350 -6.31 -3.78 6.54
CA THR A 350 -5.24 -4.38 5.71
C THR A 350 -3.85 -3.93 6.12
N ALA A 351 -3.71 -2.91 6.98
CA ALA A 351 -2.42 -2.40 7.43
C ALA A 351 -1.48 -3.48 8.02
N ILE A 352 -0.21 -3.45 7.63
CA ILE A 352 0.85 -4.28 8.21
C ILE A 352 1.73 -3.53 9.23
N PHE A 353 1.61 -2.20 9.33
CA PHE A 353 2.38 -1.42 10.30
C PHE A 353 2.01 -1.73 11.77
N LYS A 354 2.65 -1.07 12.74
CA LYS A 354 2.43 -1.40 14.15
C LYS A 354 1.01 -1.04 14.61
N VAL A 355 0.29 -2.02 15.17
CA VAL A 355 -1.10 -1.91 15.66
C VAL A 355 -1.18 -2.26 17.13
N SER A 356 -1.98 -1.51 17.89
CA SER A 356 -2.21 -1.74 19.33
C SER A 356 -3.26 -2.83 19.58
N ASN A 357 -3.05 -3.65 20.61
CA ASN A 357 -4.10 -4.51 21.18
C ASN A 357 -4.93 -3.83 22.28
N ASP A 358 -4.54 -2.61 22.67
CA ASP A 358 -5.22 -1.79 23.68
C ASP A 358 -5.82 -0.53 23.04
N PRO A 359 -6.78 -0.64 22.10
CA PRO A 359 -7.41 0.50 21.48
C PRO A 359 -8.33 1.26 22.48
N PRO A 360 -8.82 2.45 22.11
CA PRO A 360 -9.87 3.14 22.87
C PRO A 360 -11.10 2.25 23.10
N VAL A 361 -11.69 2.30 24.30
CA VAL A 361 -12.73 1.34 24.73
C VAL A 361 -14.15 1.75 24.36
N ASN A 362 -14.33 2.99 23.89
CA ASN A 362 -15.65 3.52 23.55
C ASN A 362 -16.05 3.29 22.09
N ALA A 363 -15.24 2.61 21.29
CA ALA A 363 -15.56 2.22 19.90
C ALA A 363 -15.11 0.78 19.61
N HIS A 364 -15.57 0.25 18.47
CA HIS A 364 -15.19 -1.08 18.00
C HIS A 364 -13.90 -1.02 17.18
N PHE A 365 -12.99 -1.96 17.44
CA PHE A 365 -11.75 -2.16 16.70
C PHE A 365 -11.46 -3.66 16.57
N VAL A 366 -10.82 -4.02 15.46
CA VAL A 366 -10.11 -5.28 15.30
C VAL A 366 -8.72 -5.14 15.96
N THR A 367 -8.20 -6.23 16.51
CA THR A 367 -6.87 -6.25 17.15
C THR A 367 -6.01 -7.37 16.55
N LEU A 368 -4.80 -7.56 17.09
CA LEU A 368 -3.92 -8.65 16.68
C LEU A 368 -4.06 -9.86 17.62
N ASP A 369 -5.18 -9.97 18.34
CA ASP A 369 -5.49 -11.09 19.25
C ASP A 369 -4.41 -11.33 20.31
N GLY A 370 -3.75 -10.25 20.76
CA GLY A 370 -2.70 -10.27 21.78
C GLY A 370 -1.27 -10.48 21.24
N LEU A 371 -1.10 -10.64 19.93
CA LEU A 371 0.22 -10.72 19.30
C LEU A 371 0.96 -9.37 19.39
N PRO A 372 2.31 -9.36 19.43
CA PRO A 372 3.09 -8.11 19.44
C PRO A 372 2.68 -7.12 18.33
N SER A 373 2.74 -5.81 18.61
CA SER A 373 2.26 -4.78 17.67
C SER A 373 2.97 -4.81 16.32
N ASP A 374 4.22 -5.28 16.28
CA ASP A 374 5.06 -5.38 15.09
C ASP A 374 4.95 -6.73 14.34
N THR A 375 4.00 -7.60 14.71
CA THR A 375 3.91 -8.96 14.17
C THR A 375 3.82 -8.97 12.63
N TYR A 376 2.98 -8.12 12.03
CA TYR A 376 2.79 -8.12 10.58
C TYR A 376 3.95 -7.49 9.80
N LEU A 377 4.73 -6.62 10.45
CA LEU A 377 6.01 -6.17 9.89
C LEU A 377 7.03 -7.32 9.85
N LYS A 378 7.12 -8.12 10.93
CA LYS A 378 8.00 -9.30 10.97
C LYS A 378 7.62 -10.33 9.90
N LEU A 379 6.33 -10.65 9.79
CA LEU A 379 5.84 -11.58 8.77
C LEU A 379 6.07 -11.06 7.35
N ALA A 380 5.87 -9.76 7.10
CA ALA A 380 6.18 -9.15 5.80
C ALA A 380 7.67 -9.28 5.48
N GLY A 381 8.54 -9.09 6.47
CA GLY A 381 9.99 -9.29 6.33
C GLY A 381 10.39 -10.73 6.01
N GLU A 382 9.79 -11.71 6.70
CA GLU A 382 10.00 -13.14 6.45
C GLU A 382 9.51 -13.53 5.05
N GLY A 383 8.31 -13.07 4.65
CA GLY A 383 7.78 -13.25 3.31
C GLY A 383 8.65 -12.61 2.24
N THR A 384 9.18 -11.41 2.49
CA THR A 384 10.08 -10.71 1.56
C THR A 384 11.36 -11.51 1.30
N LYS A 385 11.99 -12.06 2.35
CA LYS A 385 13.16 -12.94 2.20
C LYS A 385 12.85 -14.18 1.36
N LEU A 386 11.69 -14.81 1.59
CA LEU A 386 11.27 -15.98 0.81
C LEU A 386 11.12 -15.64 -0.68
N ILE A 387 10.58 -14.47 -1.01
CA ILE A 387 10.44 -13.99 -2.39
C ILE A 387 11.81 -13.67 -3.01
N HIS A 388 12.74 -13.08 -2.26
CA HIS A 388 14.12 -12.84 -2.73
C HIS A 388 14.82 -14.16 -3.08
N GLU A 389 14.72 -15.18 -2.23
CA GLU A 389 15.30 -16.52 -2.49
C GLU A 389 14.73 -17.17 -3.76
N VAL A 390 13.49 -16.87 -4.13
CA VAL A 390 12.88 -17.32 -5.39
C VAL A 390 13.45 -16.53 -6.57
N ALA A 391 13.56 -15.21 -6.45
CA ALA A 391 14.09 -14.35 -7.50
C ALA A 391 15.56 -14.68 -7.81
N ASP A 392 16.39 -14.96 -6.81
CA ASP A 392 17.81 -15.27 -7.00
C ASP A 392 18.06 -16.62 -7.72
N ARG A 393 17.05 -17.48 -7.83
CA ARG A 393 17.13 -18.77 -8.53
C ARG A 393 16.83 -18.68 -10.03
N HIS A 394 16.38 -17.53 -10.52
CA HIS A 394 15.88 -17.32 -11.88
C HIS A 394 16.52 -16.09 -12.53
#